data_AF-A0A961D668-F1
#
_entry.id   AF-A0A961D668-F1
#
_cell.length_a   1.000
_cell.length_b   1.000
_cell.length_c   1.000
_cell.angle_alpha   90.00
_cell.angle_beta   90.00
_cell.angle_gamma   90.00
#
_symmetry.space_group_name_H-M   'P 1'
#
loop_
_entity.id
_entity.type
_entity.pdbx_description
1 polymer ?
#
loop_
_entity_poly.entity_id
_entity_poly.type
_entity_poly.pdbx_seq_one_letter_code
_entity_poly.pdbx_strand_id
1 'polypeptide(L)'
;MSLADQLKSAADSGQLLPASLENINALLAASDNPVYRASIEELAAAGQWAELNDRFFQALKFGTGGLRGRTVARIVTKAERGAAAEDQRPEHPCVGTNAMNYYNVGRATRGLVAYIKTYRANAGLGGKPSIVFAHDTRHFSAEFAQRCAQIAMDHGADVYLFDGCRATPEMSFAVRQLRTDAGVMLTASHNPSHDNGYKVNFNDGAGIVEPHATGIIKEVNAITDENYTPLPESERGKLTTLGDDMDQQYLARVETMMLQPQLLDKPEAKKLKIVFTALHGTGGVLVPVL
;
A
#
# COMPACT_ATOMS: atom_id res chain seq x y z
N MET A 1 -16.64 21.70 25.68
CA MET A 1 -17.14 21.94 24.30
C MET A 1 -17.06 20.61 23.57
N SER A 2 -18.14 20.16 22.91
CA SER A 2 -18.11 18.87 22.20
C SER A 2 -17.13 18.92 21.02
N LEU A 3 -16.68 17.76 20.51
CA LEU A 3 -15.83 17.74 19.32
C LEU A 3 -16.50 18.47 18.14
N ALA A 4 -17.78 18.22 17.92
CA ALA A 4 -18.54 18.84 16.84
C ALA A 4 -18.56 20.38 16.96
N ASP A 5 -18.73 20.90 18.18
CA ASP A 5 -18.70 22.34 18.43
C ASP A 5 -17.30 22.93 18.17
N GLN A 6 -16.24 22.23 18.61
CA GLN A 6 -14.85 22.67 18.39
C GLN A 6 -14.53 22.74 16.90
N LEU A 7 -14.84 21.68 16.14
CA LEU A 7 -14.60 21.61 14.70
C LEU A 7 -15.40 22.69 13.95
N LYS A 8 -16.66 22.90 14.32
CA LYS A 8 -17.52 23.93 13.72
C LYS A 8 -16.98 25.33 14.03
N SER A 9 -16.63 25.61 15.27
CA SER A 9 -16.05 26.91 15.65
C SER A 9 -14.71 27.19 14.95
N ALA A 10 -13.87 26.16 14.76
CA ALA A 10 -12.63 26.28 14.01
C ALA A 10 -12.86 26.53 12.52
N ALA A 11 -13.91 25.93 11.93
CA ALA A 11 -14.31 26.19 10.55
C ALA A 11 -14.88 27.60 10.37
N ASP A 12 -15.78 28.04 11.26
CA ASP A 12 -16.40 29.37 11.23
C ASP A 12 -15.35 30.49 11.39
N SER A 13 -14.26 30.23 12.13
CA SER A 13 -13.14 31.15 12.30
C SER A 13 -12.05 31.03 11.22
N GLY A 14 -12.20 30.11 10.25
CA GLY A 14 -11.27 29.91 9.14
C GLY A 14 -9.98 29.14 9.48
N GLN A 15 -9.87 28.57 10.68
CA GLN A 15 -8.72 27.76 11.10
C GLN A 15 -8.78 26.34 10.51
N LEU A 16 -9.98 25.78 10.37
CA LEU A 16 -10.25 24.49 9.74
C LEU A 16 -10.91 24.72 8.36
N LEU A 17 -10.39 24.08 7.32
CA LEU A 17 -10.98 24.19 5.98
C LEU A 17 -12.37 23.51 5.96
N PRO A 18 -13.35 24.05 5.22
CA PRO A 18 -14.67 23.43 5.07
C PRO A 18 -14.60 21.97 4.58
N ALA A 19 -13.72 21.68 3.62
CA ALA A 19 -13.50 20.32 3.11
C ALA A 19 -12.92 19.38 4.18
N SER A 20 -12.06 19.89 5.08
CA SER A 20 -11.53 19.11 6.19
C SER A 20 -12.62 18.76 7.20
N LEU A 21 -13.49 19.70 7.53
CA LEU A 21 -14.67 19.46 8.39
C LEU A 21 -15.58 18.38 7.78
N GLU A 22 -15.88 18.49 6.49
CA GLU A 22 -16.71 17.51 5.76
C GLU A 22 -16.10 16.11 5.82
N ASN A 23 -14.81 15.98 5.48
CA ASN A 23 -14.12 14.69 5.47
C ASN A 23 -13.95 14.09 6.87
N ILE A 24 -13.73 14.90 7.90
CA ILE A 24 -13.70 14.46 9.31
C ILE A 24 -15.07 13.86 9.69
N ASN A 25 -16.16 14.58 9.41
CA ASN A 25 -17.50 14.12 9.75
C ASN A 25 -17.87 12.85 8.97
N ALA A 26 -17.52 12.78 7.69
CA ALA A 26 -17.75 11.59 6.87
C ALA A 26 -17.00 10.37 7.40
N LEU A 27 -15.72 10.52 7.78
CA LEU A 27 -14.93 9.44 8.36
C LEU A 27 -15.52 8.95 9.69
N LEU A 28 -15.89 9.87 10.59
CA LEU A 28 -16.45 9.54 11.90
C LEU A 28 -17.86 8.93 11.82
N ALA A 29 -18.59 9.16 10.73
CA ALA A 29 -19.87 8.52 10.47
C ALA A 29 -19.73 7.12 9.85
N ALA A 30 -18.67 6.91 9.06
CA ALA A 30 -18.44 5.65 8.34
C ALA A 30 -17.65 4.59 9.14
N SER A 31 -17.00 4.99 10.23
CA SER A 31 -16.10 4.13 11.00
C SER A 31 -16.38 4.18 12.49
N ASP A 32 -16.36 3.02 13.15
CA ASP A 32 -16.41 2.86 14.60
C ASP A 32 -15.01 2.70 15.23
N ASN A 33 -13.93 2.86 14.43
CA ASN A 33 -12.56 2.73 14.92
C ASN A 33 -12.26 3.78 16.01
N PRO A 34 -11.99 3.37 17.26
CA PRO A 34 -11.80 4.31 18.37
C PRO A 34 -10.58 5.21 18.20
N VAL A 35 -9.55 4.75 17.46
CA VAL A 35 -8.32 5.53 17.22
C VAL A 35 -8.64 6.77 16.37
N TYR A 36 -9.59 6.67 15.44
CA TYR A 36 -9.91 7.79 14.55
C TYR A 36 -10.49 8.96 15.32
N ARG A 37 -11.53 8.69 16.12
CA ARG A 37 -12.15 9.69 17.00
C ARG A 37 -11.14 10.26 17.99
N ALA A 38 -10.42 9.40 18.70
CA ALA A 38 -9.49 9.83 19.73
C ALA A 38 -8.35 10.71 19.16
N SER A 39 -7.80 10.36 17.99
CA SER A 39 -6.77 11.17 17.34
C SER A 39 -7.30 12.55 16.91
N ILE A 40 -8.52 12.63 16.38
CA ILE A 40 -9.12 13.90 15.96
C ILE A 40 -9.45 14.78 17.17
N GLU A 41 -9.97 14.18 18.25
CA GLU A 41 -10.25 14.88 19.51
C GLU A 41 -8.99 15.45 20.16
N GLU A 42 -7.88 14.70 20.17
CA GLU A 42 -6.61 15.18 20.70
C GLU A 42 -6.07 16.39 19.93
N LEU A 43 -6.08 16.31 18.59
CA LEU A 43 -5.62 17.42 17.74
C LEU A 43 -6.51 18.66 17.87
N ALA A 44 -7.82 18.48 17.92
CA ALA A 44 -8.78 19.58 18.09
C ALA A 44 -8.60 20.26 19.45
N ALA A 45 -8.49 19.49 20.53
CA ALA A 45 -8.28 20.01 21.88
C ALA A 45 -6.94 20.77 22.02
N ALA A 46 -5.92 20.36 21.27
CA ALA A 46 -4.62 21.02 21.22
C ALA A 46 -4.54 22.18 20.20
N GLY A 47 -5.64 22.51 19.52
CA GLY A 47 -5.68 23.58 18.51
C GLY A 47 -4.83 23.31 17.25
N GLN A 48 -4.54 22.04 16.95
CA GLN A 48 -3.69 21.61 15.83
C GLN A 48 -4.48 21.58 14.50
N TRP A 49 -5.12 22.70 14.16
CA TRP A 49 -5.99 22.82 12.99
C TRP A 49 -5.24 22.65 11.66
N ALA A 50 -3.98 23.13 11.60
CA ALA A 50 -3.13 22.95 10.41
C ALA A 50 -2.84 21.47 10.13
N GLU A 51 -2.61 20.68 11.18
CA GLU A 51 -2.40 19.23 11.05
C GLU A 51 -3.69 18.53 10.64
N LEU A 52 -4.83 18.89 11.23
CA LEU A 52 -6.14 18.40 10.78
C LEU A 52 -6.40 18.75 9.31
N ASN A 53 -6.05 19.97 8.88
CA ASN A 53 -6.16 20.33 7.46
C ASN A 53 -5.30 19.44 6.57
N ASP A 54 -4.01 19.23 6.90
CA ASP A 54 -3.11 18.39 6.10
C ASP A 54 -3.63 16.95 5.94
N ARG A 55 -4.27 16.41 6.99
CA ARG A 55 -4.81 15.06 7.04
C ARG A 55 -6.17 14.89 6.38
N PHE A 56 -6.97 15.95 6.27
CA PHE A 56 -8.38 15.85 5.91
C PHE A 56 -8.84 16.76 4.76
N PHE A 57 -8.01 17.64 4.20
CA PHE A 57 -8.47 18.58 3.16
C PHE A 57 -8.97 17.90 1.88
N GLN A 58 -8.59 16.64 1.64
CA GLN A 58 -9.06 15.81 0.53
C GLN A 58 -9.01 14.32 0.89
N ALA A 59 -9.53 13.48 0.00
CA ALA A 59 -9.20 12.06 0.00
C ALA A 59 -7.84 11.81 -0.67
N LEU A 60 -7.09 10.82 -0.18
CA LEU A 60 -5.81 10.43 -0.78
C LEU A 60 -6.04 9.96 -2.21
N LYS A 61 -5.44 10.67 -3.18
CA LYS A 61 -5.67 10.43 -4.61
C LYS A 61 -4.95 9.16 -5.07
N PHE A 62 -5.69 8.32 -5.79
CA PHE A 62 -5.14 7.21 -6.57
C PHE A 62 -4.82 7.70 -7.98
N GLY A 63 -3.59 7.48 -8.45
CA GLY A 63 -3.16 7.82 -9.81
C GLY A 63 -2.43 6.67 -10.49
N THR A 64 -1.78 6.94 -11.63
CA THR A 64 -0.94 5.95 -12.36
C THR A 64 0.23 5.43 -11.50
N GLY A 65 0.75 6.27 -10.60
CA GLY A 65 1.74 5.88 -9.58
C GLY A 65 1.14 5.18 -8.35
N GLY A 66 -0.17 4.90 -8.35
CA GLY A 66 -0.92 4.34 -7.22
C GLY A 66 -1.24 5.37 -6.14
N LEU A 67 -1.30 4.95 -4.87
CA LEU A 67 -1.39 5.84 -3.71
C LEU A 67 0.01 6.18 -3.18
N ARG A 68 0.17 7.42 -2.69
CA ARG A 68 1.36 7.81 -1.92
C ARG A 68 1.01 8.92 -0.94
N GLY A 69 1.46 8.80 0.29
CA GLY A 69 1.25 9.81 1.31
C GLY A 69 1.92 9.44 2.63
N ARG A 70 1.78 10.34 3.60
CA ARG A 70 2.29 10.13 4.96
C ARG A 70 1.55 8.96 5.62
N THR A 71 2.31 8.03 6.17
CA THR A 71 1.81 6.96 7.04
C THR A 71 2.14 7.23 8.51
N VAL A 72 3.20 8.01 8.78
CA VAL A 72 3.47 8.57 10.11
C VAL A 72 3.21 10.08 10.05
N ALA A 73 2.34 10.55 10.93
CA ALA A 73 1.94 11.96 10.97
C ALA A 73 3.08 12.89 11.44
N ARG A 74 2.94 14.19 11.19
CA ARG A 74 3.90 15.17 11.75
C ARG A 74 3.71 15.31 13.26
N ILE A 75 2.45 15.29 13.71
CA ILE A 75 2.08 15.28 15.11
C ILE A 75 1.47 13.93 15.44
N VAL A 76 2.27 12.98 15.91
CA VAL A 76 1.74 11.66 16.31
C VAL A 76 0.94 11.83 17.61
N THR A 77 -0.37 11.54 17.56
CA THR A 77 -1.23 11.62 18.75
C THR A 77 -0.96 10.48 19.72
N LYS A 78 -1.39 10.58 20.98
CA LYS A 78 -1.32 9.45 21.92
C LYS A 78 -2.13 8.26 21.43
N ALA A 79 -3.28 8.53 20.82
CA ALA A 79 -4.13 7.50 20.20
C ALA A 79 -3.40 6.75 19.09
N GLU A 80 -2.64 7.44 18.24
CA GLU A 80 -1.83 6.81 17.18
C GLU A 80 -0.58 6.11 17.74
N ARG A 81 0.06 6.73 18.73
CA ARG A 81 1.27 6.20 19.40
C ARG A 81 1.00 4.84 20.02
N GLY A 82 -0.15 4.67 20.67
CA GLY A 82 -0.49 3.44 21.39
C GLY A 82 0.56 3.15 22.46
N ALA A 83 1.06 1.91 22.48
CA ALA A 83 2.10 1.48 23.43
C ALA A 83 3.55 1.72 22.94
N ALA A 84 3.74 2.27 21.73
CA ALA A 84 5.08 2.45 21.17
C ALA A 84 5.89 3.53 21.91
N ALA A 85 7.21 3.35 21.98
CA ALA A 85 8.13 4.36 22.49
C ALA A 85 8.20 5.59 21.55
N GLU A 86 8.64 6.75 22.07
CA GLU A 86 8.69 8.01 21.30
C GLU A 86 9.64 7.93 20.09
N ASP A 87 10.75 7.22 20.22
CA ASP A 87 11.79 7.02 19.20
C ASP A 87 11.47 5.91 18.19
N GLN A 88 10.34 5.21 18.38
CA GLN A 88 9.86 4.16 17.48
C GLN A 88 8.73 4.67 16.57
N ARG A 89 8.37 3.87 15.57
CA ARG A 89 7.14 4.12 14.80
C ARG A 89 5.92 4.02 15.73
N PRO A 90 4.83 4.77 15.47
CA PRO A 90 3.58 4.59 16.18
C PRO A 90 2.98 3.20 15.96
N GLU A 91 2.11 2.78 16.87
CA GLU A 91 1.34 1.52 16.75
C GLU A 91 0.33 1.58 15.61
N HIS A 92 -0.28 2.75 15.38
CA HIS A 92 -1.25 2.96 14.32
C HIS A 92 -0.74 3.95 13.27
N PRO A 93 -1.08 3.75 11.98
CA PRO A 93 -0.77 4.71 10.95
C PRO A 93 -1.61 5.99 11.13
N CYS A 94 -1.16 7.07 10.50
CA CYS A 94 -1.81 8.38 10.51
C CYS A 94 -3.30 8.29 10.19
N VAL A 95 -4.13 8.84 11.08
CA VAL A 95 -5.57 8.99 10.89
C VAL A 95 -5.83 10.17 9.96
N GLY A 96 -6.43 9.93 8.81
CA GLY A 96 -6.74 10.99 7.86
C GLY A 96 -7.26 10.46 6.53
N THR A 97 -8.17 11.20 5.89
CA THR A 97 -8.63 10.86 4.54
C THR A 97 -7.52 11.06 3.51
N ASN A 98 -6.56 11.97 3.76
CA ASN A 98 -5.37 12.26 2.97
C ASN A 98 -4.08 11.60 3.55
N ALA A 99 -4.18 10.37 4.07
CA ALA A 99 -3.04 9.66 4.67
C ALA A 99 -2.94 8.20 4.18
N MET A 100 -1.73 7.63 4.18
CA MET A 100 -1.52 6.21 3.94
C MET A 100 -1.83 5.40 5.20
N ASN A 101 -2.99 4.75 5.21
CA ASN A 101 -3.53 3.99 6.33
C ASN A 101 -4.41 2.83 5.84
N TYR A 102 -4.92 2.04 6.79
CA TYR A 102 -5.74 0.86 6.51
C TYR A 102 -7.01 1.17 5.70
N TYR A 103 -7.65 2.32 5.95
CA TYR A 103 -8.79 2.80 5.18
C TYR A 103 -8.44 2.94 3.68
N ASN A 104 -7.39 3.71 3.38
CA ASN A 104 -7.03 4.02 1.99
C ASN A 104 -6.46 2.82 1.23
N VAL A 105 -5.64 1.96 1.86
CA VAL A 105 -5.14 0.75 1.19
C VAL A 105 -6.26 -0.28 0.98
N GLY A 106 -7.23 -0.34 1.90
CA GLY A 106 -8.42 -1.18 1.73
C GLY A 106 -9.29 -0.70 0.58
N ARG A 107 -9.54 0.61 0.49
CA ARG A 107 -10.24 1.23 -0.63
C ARG A 107 -9.58 0.92 -1.97
N ALA A 108 -8.26 1.10 -2.06
CA ALA A 108 -7.48 0.80 -3.26
C ALA A 108 -7.57 -0.68 -3.68
N THR A 109 -7.47 -1.59 -2.70
CA THR A 109 -7.52 -3.04 -2.95
C THR A 109 -8.89 -3.47 -3.46
N ARG A 110 -9.97 -2.98 -2.84
CA ARG A 110 -11.36 -3.28 -3.25
C ARG A 110 -11.61 -2.81 -4.68
N GLY A 111 -11.22 -1.57 -5.00
CA GLY A 111 -11.33 -1.03 -6.35
C GLY A 111 -10.52 -1.83 -7.38
N LEU A 112 -9.30 -2.25 -7.03
CA LEU A 112 -8.48 -3.11 -7.90
C LEU A 112 -9.16 -4.46 -8.18
N VAL A 113 -9.68 -5.15 -7.16
CA VAL A 113 -10.36 -6.44 -7.36
C VAL A 113 -11.63 -6.28 -8.19
N ALA A 114 -12.42 -5.23 -7.94
CA ALA A 114 -13.62 -4.93 -8.73
C ALA A 114 -13.28 -4.69 -10.21
N TYR A 115 -12.22 -3.92 -10.46
CA TYR A 115 -11.73 -3.67 -11.82
C TYR A 115 -11.27 -4.97 -12.51
N ILE A 116 -10.46 -5.79 -11.84
CA ILE A 116 -9.96 -7.05 -12.41
C ILE A 116 -11.11 -8.00 -12.75
N LYS A 117 -12.13 -8.12 -11.89
CA LYS A 117 -13.32 -8.94 -12.18
C LYS A 117 -14.01 -8.48 -13.47
N THR A 118 -14.25 -7.18 -13.62
CA THR A 118 -14.86 -6.60 -14.82
C THR A 118 -13.99 -6.81 -16.06
N TYR A 119 -12.67 -6.58 -15.94
CA TYR A 119 -11.71 -6.80 -17.02
C TYR A 119 -11.73 -8.27 -17.50
N ARG A 120 -11.65 -9.22 -16.58
CA ARG A 120 -11.67 -10.66 -16.88
C ARG A 120 -12.97 -11.09 -17.54
N ALA A 121 -14.11 -10.63 -17.03
CA ALA A 121 -15.42 -10.92 -17.62
C ALA A 121 -15.51 -10.42 -19.08
N ASN A 122 -15.08 -9.18 -19.32
CA ASN A 122 -15.08 -8.59 -20.67
C ASN A 122 -14.11 -9.30 -21.63
N ALA A 123 -12.99 -9.81 -21.12
CA ALA A 123 -12.01 -10.57 -21.89
C ALA A 123 -12.36 -12.06 -22.04
N GLY A 124 -13.46 -12.53 -21.46
CA GLY A 124 -13.85 -13.95 -21.49
C GLY A 124 -12.91 -14.86 -20.70
N LEU A 125 -12.19 -14.33 -19.71
CA LEU A 125 -11.23 -15.08 -18.88
C LEU A 125 -11.97 -15.79 -17.73
N GLY A 126 -11.93 -17.12 -17.72
CA GLY A 126 -12.50 -17.94 -16.64
C GLY A 126 -11.60 -18.02 -15.41
N GLY A 127 -12.18 -18.35 -14.25
CA GLY A 127 -11.47 -18.48 -12.97
C GLY A 127 -11.43 -17.19 -12.14
N LYS A 128 -10.90 -17.28 -10.92
CA LYS A 128 -10.83 -16.16 -9.98
C LYS A 128 -9.79 -15.12 -10.41
N PRO A 129 -9.99 -13.83 -10.09
CA PRO A 129 -8.90 -12.85 -10.09
C PRO A 129 -7.70 -13.35 -9.30
N SER A 130 -6.50 -12.94 -9.67
CA SER A 130 -5.27 -13.30 -8.96
C SER A 130 -4.33 -12.12 -8.82
N ILE A 131 -3.74 -11.92 -7.63
CA ILE A 131 -2.90 -10.75 -7.32
C ILE A 131 -1.67 -11.16 -6.52
N VAL A 132 -0.49 -10.67 -6.92
CA VAL A 132 0.73 -10.75 -6.11
C VAL A 132 0.82 -9.52 -5.19
N PHE A 133 1.15 -9.71 -3.91
CA PHE A 133 1.46 -8.63 -2.98
C PHE A 133 2.91 -8.75 -2.50
N ALA A 134 3.62 -7.64 -2.55
CA ALA A 134 4.97 -7.48 -2.02
C ALA A 134 5.09 -6.14 -1.29
N HIS A 135 6.13 -5.99 -0.48
CA HIS A 135 6.34 -4.78 0.30
C HIS A 135 7.82 -4.46 0.47
N ASP A 136 8.12 -3.19 0.74
CA ASP A 136 9.47 -2.76 1.12
C ASP A 136 9.67 -2.72 2.64
N THR A 137 10.78 -2.14 3.09
CA THR A 137 11.19 -2.10 4.51
C THR A 137 10.61 -0.94 5.30
N ARG A 138 9.65 -0.17 4.74
CA ARG A 138 9.06 1.00 5.42
C ARG A 138 8.10 0.59 6.54
N HIS A 139 7.79 1.56 7.40
CA HIS A 139 6.78 1.39 8.43
C HIS A 139 5.43 1.02 7.82
N PHE A 140 4.75 0.06 8.45
CA PHE A 140 3.44 -0.48 8.05
C PHE A 140 3.39 -1.20 6.70
N SER A 141 4.50 -1.30 5.95
CA SER A 141 4.52 -1.93 4.63
C SER A 141 4.10 -3.41 4.69
N ALA A 142 4.56 -4.15 5.69
CA ALA A 142 4.20 -5.55 5.91
C ALA A 142 2.72 -5.70 6.30
N GLU A 143 2.25 -4.90 7.26
CA GLU A 143 0.87 -4.92 7.74
C GLU A 143 -0.12 -4.49 6.66
N PHE A 144 0.25 -3.51 5.83
CA PHE A 144 -0.54 -3.14 4.65
C PHE A 144 -0.60 -4.26 3.63
N ALA A 145 0.51 -4.95 3.34
CA ALA A 145 0.49 -6.09 2.42
C ALA A 145 -0.43 -7.21 2.90
N GLN A 146 -0.37 -7.56 4.19
CA GLN A 146 -1.26 -8.53 4.81
C GLN A 146 -2.72 -8.10 4.78
N ARG A 147 -3.01 -6.83 5.11
CA ARG A 147 -4.37 -6.29 5.07
C ARG A 147 -4.94 -6.30 3.66
N CYS A 148 -4.16 -5.88 2.67
CA CYS A 148 -4.57 -5.92 1.27
C CYS A 148 -4.79 -7.36 0.78
N ALA A 149 -3.91 -8.30 1.14
CA ALA A 149 -4.09 -9.71 0.83
C ALA A 149 -5.42 -10.25 1.40
N GLN A 150 -5.72 -9.97 2.67
CA GLN A 150 -6.97 -10.39 3.30
C GLN A 150 -8.19 -9.81 2.57
N ILE A 151 -8.18 -8.50 2.29
CA ILE A 151 -9.27 -7.82 1.59
C ILE A 151 -9.46 -8.42 0.19
N ALA A 152 -8.39 -8.71 -0.53
CA ALA A 152 -8.46 -9.29 -1.86
C ALA A 152 -9.09 -10.69 -1.83
N MET A 153 -8.68 -11.54 -0.88
CA MET A 153 -9.28 -12.87 -0.67
C MET A 153 -10.76 -12.78 -0.30
N ASP A 154 -11.12 -11.86 0.60
CA ASP A 154 -12.51 -11.63 1.00
C ASP A 154 -13.38 -11.20 -0.18
N HIS A 155 -12.79 -10.56 -1.19
CA HIS A 155 -13.46 -10.20 -2.45
C HIS A 155 -13.29 -11.25 -3.55
N GLY A 156 -12.78 -12.44 -3.23
CA GLY A 156 -12.74 -13.58 -4.15
C GLY A 156 -11.56 -13.61 -5.11
N ALA A 157 -10.48 -12.88 -4.82
CA ALA A 157 -9.22 -12.96 -5.56
C ALA A 157 -8.25 -13.93 -4.89
N ASP A 158 -7.65 -14.82 -5.66
CA ASP A 158 -6.52 -15.63 -5.19
C ASP A 158 -5.28 -14.72 -5.02
N VAL A 159 -4.54 -14.94 -3.95
CA VAL A 159 -3.47 -14.06 -3.51
C VAL A 159 -2.17 -14.82 -3.41
N TYR A 160 -1.10 -14.21 -3.93
CA TYR A 160 0.27 -14.62 -3.70
C TYR A 160 0.96 -13.54 -2.87
N LEU A 161 1.43 -13.86 -1.67
CA LEU A 161 2.03 -12.89 -0.75
C LEU A 161 3.47 -13.30 -0.45
N PHE A 162 4.44 -12.41 -0.66
CA PHE A 162 5.80 -12.68 -0.22
C PHE A 162 5.90 -12.76 1.31
N ASP A 163 6.72 -13.68 1.81
CA ASP A 163 6.97 -13.93 3.24
C ASP A 163 7.74 -12.81 3.97
N GLY A 164 8.28 -11.86 3.20
CA GLY A 164 8.99 -10.71 3.70
C GLY A 164 9.16 -9.66 2.61
N CYS A 165 10.02 -8.67 2.88
CA CYS A 165 10.24 -7.61 1.90
C CYS A 165 10.88 -8.19 0.63
N ARG A 166 10.41 -7.77 -0.54
CA ARG A 166 11.00 -8.13 -1.85
C ARG A 166 11.03 -6.93 -2.76
N ALA A 167 11.96 -6.92 -3.72
CA ALA A 167 12.14 -5.77 -4.59
C ALA A 167 10.99 -5.67 -5.62
N THR A 168 10.60 -4.45 -6.00
CA THR A 168 9.64 -4.22 -7.10
C THR A 168 9.90 -5.07 -8.37
N PRO A 169 11.14 -5.20 -8.88
CA PRO A 169 11.39 -6.03 -10.08
C PRO A 169 11.11 -7.52 -9.87
N GLU A 170 11.24 -8.03 -8.65
CA GLU A 170 10.93 -9.42 -8.33
C GLU A 170 9.42 -9.66 -8.20
N MET A 171 8.68 -8.72 -7.58
CA MET A 171 7.22 -8.74 -7.63
C MET A 171 6.72 -8.72 -9.08
N SER A 172 7.29 -7.85 -9.92
CA SER A 172 7.00 -7.77 -11.36
C SER A 172 7.30 -9.09 -12.09
N PHE A 173 8.42 -9.74 -11.76
CA PHE A 173 8.73 -11.07 -12.26
C PHE A 173 7.70 -12.11 -11.81
N ALA A 174 7.35 -12.15 -10.53
CA ALA A 174 6.38 -13.09 -9.98
C ALA A 174 5.00 -12.95 -10.65
N VAL A 175 4.53 -11.73 -10.91
CA VAL A 175 3.28 -11.48 -11.67
C VAL A 175 3.32 -12.21 -13.02
N ARG A 176 4.41 -12.06 -13.76
CA ARG A 176 4.58 -12.66 -15.09
C ARG A 176 4.79 -14.17 -15.04
N GLN A 177 5.53 -14.64 -14.04
CA GLN A 177 5.86 -16.05 -13.83
C GLN A 177 4.61 -16.86 -13.45
N LEU A 178 3.79 -16.31 -12.55
CA LEU A 178 2.55 -16.91 -12.07
C LEU A 178 1.34 -16.58 -12.95
N ARG A 179 1.50 -15.65 -13.90
CA ARG A 179 0.46 -15.14 -14.80
C ARG A 179 -0.73 -14.55 -14.04
N THR A 180 -0.46 -13.78 -12.99
CA THR A 180 -1.51 -13.12 -12.21
C THR A 180 -2.09 -11.92 -12.97
N ASP A 181 -3.26 -11.45 -12.55
CA ASP A 181 -3.91 -10.30 -13.19
C ASP A 181 -3.25 -8.96 -12.81
N ALA A 182 -2.63 -8.91 -11.63
CA ALA A 182 -1.91 -7.75 -11.14
C ALA A 182 -0.86 -8.12 -10.08
N GLY A 183 -0.02 -7.16 -9.77
CA GLY A 183 0.83 -7.15 -8.59
C GLY A 183 0.75 -5.81 -7.86
N VAL A 184 0.87 -5.83 -6.55
CA VAL A 184 0.82 -4.65 -5.69
C VAL A 184 2.08 -4.57 -4.87
N MET A 185 2.78 -3.45 -4.98
CA MET A 185 3.97 -3.14 -4.18
C MET A 185 3.64 -2.06 -3.15
N LEU A 186 3.75 -2.40 -1.87
CA LEU A 186 3.63 -1.46 -0.76
C LEU A 186 4.97 -0.74 -0.59
N THR A 187 5.07 0.45 -1.17
CA THR A 187 6.31 1.24 -1.20
C THR A 187 6.08 2.69 -1.60
N ALA A 188 6.82 3.61 -0.97
CA ALA A 188 7.02 4.97 -1.48
C ALA A 188 8.39 5.17 -2.16
N SER A 189 9.07 4.08 -2.54
CA SER A 189 10.38 4.07 -3.21
C SER A 189 11.46 4.80 -2.42
N HIS A 190 11.80 6.04 -2.78
CA HIS A 190 12.87 6.83 -2.16
C HIS A 190 12.36 7.93 -1.22
N ASN A 191 11.04 8.05 -1.04
CA ASN A 191 10.45 9.03 -0.14
C ASN A 191 10.97 8.85 1.31
N PRO A 192 10.84 9.86 2.19
CA PRO A 192 11.16 9.72 3.61
C PRO A 192 10.46 8.54 4.30
N SER A 193 11.01 8.01 5.39
CA SER A 193 10.49 6.82 6.10
C SER A 193 9.05 6.97 6.63
N HIS A 194 8.61 8.20 6.86
CA HIS A 194 7.25 8.52 7.29
C HIS A 194 6.21 8.46 6.15
N ASP A 195 6.64 8.27 4.89
CA ASP A 195 5.76 8.05 3.76
C ASP A 195 5.67 6.56 3.40
N ASN A 196 4.51 6.15 2.91
CA ASN A 196 4.31 4.85 2.27
C ASN A 196 3.50 5.00 0.97
N GLY A 197 3.25 3.91 0.27
CA GLY A 197 2.50 3.91 -0.97
C GLY A 197 1.93 2.54 -1.32
N TYR A 198 1.01 2.54 -2.27
CA TYR A 198 0.37 1.36 -2.84
C TYR A 198 0.52 1.49 -4.35
N LYS A 199 1.39 0.70 -4.98
CA LYS A 199 1.64 0.75 -6.43
C LYS A 199 1.10 -0.49 -7.11
N VAL A 200 0.45 -0.33 -8.26
CA VAL A 200 -0.10 -1.45 -9.03
C VAL A 200 0.71 -1.64 -10.29
N ASN A 201 1.12 -2.89 -10.51
CA ASN A 201 1.54 -3.40 -11.80
C ASN A 201 0.43 -4.30 -12.35
N PHE A 202 0.14 -4.23 -13.65
CA PHE A 202 -0.88 -5.08 -14.26
C PHE A 202 -0.28 -6.42 -14.72
N ASN A 203 -1.05 -7.22 -15.48
CA ASN A 203 -0.68 -8.59 -15.86
C ASN A 203 0.60 -8.74 -16.70
N ASP A 204 1.09 -7.66 -17.32
CA ASP A 204 2.38 -7.62 -18.02
C ASP A 204 3.58 -7.42 -17.08
N GLY A 205 3.31 -7.20 -15.79
CA GLY A 205 4.28 -6.89 -14.76
C GLY A 205 4.75 -5.44 -14.77
N ALA A 206 4.19 -4.56 -15.61
CA ALA A 206 4.52 -3.14 -15.66
C ALA A 206 3.53 -2.29 -14.86
N GLY A 207 3.95 -1.09 -14.46
CA GLY A 207 3.06 -0.15 -13.77
C GLY A 207 1.84 0.19 -14.62
N ILE A 208 0.69 0.44 -13.97
CA ILE A 208 -0.57 0.71 -14.67
C ILE A 208 -0.50 1.95 -15.57
N VAL A 209 -0.95 1.78 -16.80
CA VAL A 209 -1.20 2.84 -17.79
C VAL A 209 -2.65 2.75 -18.29
N GLU A 210 -3.07 3.65 -19.16
CA GLU A 210 -4.40 3.54 -19.77
C GLU A 210 -4.54 2.27 -20.63
N PRO A 211 -5.72 1.62 -20.67
CA PRO A 211 -6.98 2.01 -20.01
C PRO A 211 -7.12 1.51 -18.55
N HIS A 212 -6.13 0.77 -18.04
CA HIS A 212 -6.20 0.16 -16.71
C HIS A 212 -6.20 1.21 -15.60
N ALA A 213 -5.39 2.27 -15.75
CA ALA A 213 -5.31 3.35 -14.77
C ALA A 213 -6.67 4.01 -14.53
N THR A 214 -7.33 4.52 -15.58
CA THR A 214 -8.66 5.14 -15.42
C THR A 214 -9.70 4.15 -14.90
N GLY A 215 -9.66 2.90 -15.36
CA GLY A 215 -10.57 1.85 -14.90
C GLY A 215 -10.47 1.58 -13.39
N ILE A 216 -9.25 1.41 -12.87
CA ILE A 216 -9.01 1.20 -11.44
C ILE A 216 -9.39 2.44 -10.64
N ILE A 217 -9.01 3.64 -11.09
CA ILE A 217 -9.34 4.91 -10.40
C ILE A 217 -10.85 5.05 -10.23
N LYS A 218 -11.63 4.72 -11.26
CA LYS A 218 -13.09 4.75 -11.20
C LYS A 218 -13.64 3.85 -10.09
N GLU A 219 -13.18 2.59 -10.03
CA GLU A 219 -13.63 1.63 -9.02
C GLU A 219 -13.18 2.03 -7.61
N VAL A 220 -11.95 2.55 -7.45
CA VAL A 220 -11.45 3.03 -6.15
C VAL A 220 -12.26 4.22 -5.64
N ASN A 221 -12.60 5.18 -6.51
CA ASN A 221 -13.39 6.36 -6.13
C ASN A 221 -14.87 6.04 -5.84
N ALA A 222 -15.38 4.91 -6.35
CA ALA A 222 -16.74 4.45 -6.05
C ALA A 222 -16.87 3.87 -4.61
N ILE A 223 -15.75 3.54 -3.96
CA ILE A 223 -15.74 3.02 -2.60
C ILE A 223 -15.66 4.19 -1.60
N THR A 224 -16.74 4.44 -0.89
CA THR A 224 -16.84 5.51 0.11
C THR A 224 -16.76 5.00 1.55
N ASP A 225 -17.25 3.78 1.81
CA ASP A 225 -17.30 3.14 3.13
C ASP A 225 -16.01 2.35 3.43
N GLU A 226 -15.50 2.48 4.66
CA GLU A 226 -14.40 1.66 5.18
C GLU A 226 -14.81 0.20 5.33
N ASN A 227 -16.05 -0.02 5.75
CA ASN A 227 -16.60 -1.32 6.03
C ASN A 227 -16.97 -2.05 4.73
N TYR A 228 -16.86 -3.37 4.79
CA TYR A 228 -17.31 -4.26 3.74
C TYR A 228 -17.71 -5.61 4.33
N THR A 229 -18.58 -6.31 3.63
CA THR A 229 -18.94 -7.69 3.95
C THR A 229 -18.10 -8.63 3.09
N PRO A 230 -17.26 -9.50 3.69
CA PRO A 230 -16.56 -10.54 2.94
C PRO A 230 -17.53 -11.44 2.19
N LEU A 231 -17.11 -12.00 1.05
CA LEU A 231 -17.84 -13.08 0.39
C LEU A 231 -17.99 -14.30 1.31
N PRO A 232 -18.97 -15.20 1.04
CA PRO A 232 -19.03 -16.49 1.70
C PRO A 232 -17.71 -17.25 1.57
N GLU A 233 -17.34 -18.04 2.58
CA GLU A 233 -16.04 -18.73 2.64
C GLU A 233 -15.76 -19.57 1.37
N SER A 234 -16.79 -20.20 0.80
CA SER A 234 -16.70 -20.97 -0.46
C SER A 234 -16.32 -20.14 -1.68
N GLU A 235 -16.56 -18.83 -1.64
CA GLU A 235 -16.31 -17.89 -2.74
C GLU A 235 -15.02 -17.08 -2.54
N ARG A 236 -14.50 -17.02 -1.31
CA ARG A 236 -13.23 -16.33 -1.00
C ARG A 236 -12.05 -16.92 -1.76
N GLY A 237 -11.07 -16.07 -2.06
CA GLY A 237 -9.82 -16.50 -2.68
C GLY A 237 -8.89 -17.20 -1.70
N LYS A 238 -7.82 -17.81 -2.23
CA LYS A 238 -6.82 -18.54 -1.45
C LYS A 238 -5.52 -17.76 -1.33
N LEU A 239 -4.81 -17.93 -0.21
CA LEU A 239 -3.46 -17.40 -0.01
C LEU A 239 -2.41 -18.45 -0.40
N THR A 240 -1.43 -18.03 -1.17
CA THR A 240 -0.16 -18.75 -1.40
C THR A 240 0.98 -17.86 -0.94
N THR A 241 1.81 -18.36 -0.03
CA THR A 241 3.02 -17.63 0.38
C THR A 241 4.13 -17.84 -0.65
N LEU A 242 4.84 -16.78 -1.02
CA LEU A 242 6.02 -16.81 -1.88
C LEU A 242 7.27 -16.59 -1.02
N GLY A 243 8.29 -17.44 -1.20
CA GLY A 243 9.56 -17.32 -0.49
C GLY A 243 10.72 -17.73 -1.40
N ASP A 244 11.70 -18.43 -0.83
CA ASP A 244 12.97 -18.81 -1.48
C ASP A 244 12.80 -19.47 -2.86
N ASP A 245 11.73 -20.22 -3.10
CA ASP A 245 11.47 -20.88 -4.39
C ASP A 245 11.19 -19.88 -5.53
N MET A 246 10.54 -18.75 -5.22
CA MET A 246 10.33 -17.66 -6.16
C MET A 246 11.62 -16.87 -6.35
N ASP A 247 12.36 -16.63 -5.26
CA ASP A 247 13.64 -15.94 -5.29
C ASP A 247 14.63 -16.66 -6.21
N GLN A 248 14.74 -17.99 -6.09
CA GLN A 248 15.59 -18.82 -6.95
C GLN A 248 15.18 -18.72 -8.43
N GLN A 249 13.88 -18.73 -8.73
CA GLN A 249 13.39 -18.55 -10.11
C GLN A 249 13.72 -17.16 -10.66
N TYR A 250 13.63 -16.12 -9.82
CA TYR A 250 13.99 -14.76 -10.19
C TYR A 250 15.49 -14.63 -10.46
N LEU A 251 16.34 -15.12 -9.56
CA LEU A 251 17.79 -15.10 -9.70
C LEU A 251 18.25 -15.88 -10.95
N ALA A 252 17.72 -17.08 -11.17
CA ALA A 252 18.00 -17.86 -12.37
C ALA A 252 17.62 -17.09 -13.65
N ARG A 253 16.52 -16.33 -13.63
CA ARG A 253 16.17 -15.44 -14.75
C ARG A 253 17.17 -14.30 -14.91
N VAL A 254 17.56 -13.64 -13.81
CA VAL A 254 18.54 -12.54 -13.83
C VAL A 254 19.88 -12.99 -14.43
N GLU A 255 20.35 -14.20 -14.10
CA GLU A 255 21.57 -14.76 -14.68
C GLU A 255 21.53 -14.82 -16.21
N THR A 256 20.38 -15.17 -16.80
CA THR A 256 20.22 -15.20 -18.26
C THR A 256 20.29 -13.82 -18.93
N MET A 257 20.19 -12.74 -18.15
CA MET A 257 20.25 -11.36 -18.66
C MET A 257 21.68 -10.84 -18.79
N MET A 258 22.69 -11.58 -18.32
CA MET A 258 24.09 -11.22 -18.49
C MET A 258 24.47 -11.21 -19.97
N LEU A 259 24.90 -10.06 -20.48
CA LEU A 259 25.29 -9.91 -21.89
C LEU A 259 26.61 -10.61 -22.23
N GLN A 260 27.52 -10.71 -21.25
CA GLN A 260 28.86 -11.27 -21.44
C GLN A 260 29.28 -12.13 -20.24
N PRO A 261 28.56 -13.24 -19.96
CA PRO A 261 28.84 -14.10 -18.80
C PRO A 261 30.28 -14.65 -18.80
N GLN A 262 30.87 -14.89 -19.97
CA GLN A 262 32.24 -15.34 -20.15
C GLN A 262 33.31 -14.40 -19.57
N LEU A 263 32.96 -13.14 -19.25
CA LEU A 263 33.88 -12.24 -18.56
C LEU A 263 34.12 -12.67 -17.11
N LEU A 264 33.16 -13.35 -16.48
CA LEU A 264 33.29 -13.84 -15.10
C LEU A 264 34.29 -14.99 -14.99
N ASP A 265 34.52 -15.73 -16.06
CA ASP A 265 35.50 -16.81 -16.13
C ASP A 265 36.95 -16.30 -16.19
N LYS A 266 37.14 -15.00 -16.49
CA LYS A 266 38.47 -14.41 -16.65
C LYS A 266 39.15 -14.21 -15.29
N PRO A 267 40.47 -14.44 -15.17
CA PRO A 267 41.22 -14.21 -13.94
C PRO A 267 41.08 -12.77 -13.39
N GLU A 268 40.88 -11.78 -14.27
CA GLU A 268 40.70 -10.38 -13.91
C GLU A 268 39.39 -10.12 -13.16
N ALA A 269 38.33 -10.88 -13.45
CA ALA A 269 37.04 -10.73 -12.76
C ALA A 269 37.19 -10.99 -11.25
N LYS A 270 38.03 -11.96 -10.86
CA LYS A 270 38.33 -12.27 -9.46
C LYS A 270 39.09 -11.14 -8.73
N LYS A 271 39.64 -10.16 -9.46
CA LYS A 271 40.33 -8.99 -8.89
C LYS A 271 39.40 -7.77 -8.74
N LEU A 272 38.21 -7.80 -9.35
CA LEU A 272 37.25 -6.71 -9.25
C LEU A 272 36.73 -6.63 -7.80
N LYS A 273 36.77 -5.43 -7.23
CA LYS A 273 36.20 -5.16 -5.91
C LYS A 273 34.92 -4.37 -6.09
N ILE A 274 33.82 -4.88 -5.55
CA ILE A 274 32.51 -4.26 -5.60
C ILE A 274 32.13 -3.84 -4.18
N VAL A 275 31.66 -2.60 -4.02
CA VAL A 275 31.05 -2.12 -2.78
C VAL A 275 29.58 -1.89 -3.06
N PHE A 276 28.72 -2.56 -2.31
CA PHE A 276 27.27 -2.44 -2.40
C PHE A 276 26.69 -2.08 -1.04
N THR A 277 25.69 -1.21 -1.05
CA THR A 277 24.85 -0.94 0.12
C THR A 277 23.40 -0.93 -0.32
N ALA A 278 22.57 -1.68 0.40
CA ALA A 278 21.13 -1.68 0.17
C ALA A 278 20.44 -0.44 0.77
N LEU A 279 21.15 0.40 1.54
CA LEU A 279 20.58 1.52 2.32
C LEU A 279 19.38 1.08 3.20
N HIS A 280 19.47 -0.14 3.77
CA HIS A 280 18.38 -0.80 4.51
C HIS A 280 17.11 -1.08 3.68
N GLY A 281 17.20 -1.01 2.35
CA GLY A 281 16.14 -1.34 1.42
C GLY A 281 16.11 -2.82 1.02
N THR A 282 15.19 -3.15 0.12
CA THR A 282 14.90 -4.53 -0.32
C THR A 282 16.07 -5.24 -0.99
N GLY A 283 17.05 -4.50 -1.50
CA GLY A 283 18.28 -5.08 -2.08
C GLY A 283 19.09 -5.89 -1.07
N GLY A 284 18.86 -5.71 0.24
CA GLY A 284 19.50 -6.51 1.29
C GLY A 284 19.08 -7.98 1.30
N VAL A 285 18.00 -8.34 0.60
CA VAL A 285 17.51 -9.73 0.51
C VAL A 285 18.27 -10.50 -0.57
N LEU A 286 18.25 -10.00 -1.80
CA LEU A 286 18.78 -10.74 -2.96
C LEU A 286 20.20 -10.40 -3.36
N VAL A 287 20.71 -9.19 -3.08
CA VAL A 287 22.06 -8.82 -3.54
C VAL A 287 23.18 -9.58 -2.80
N PRO A 288 23.08 -9.90 -1.50
CA PRO A 288 24.12 -10.70 -0.84
C PRO A 288 24.27 -12.14 -1.37
N VAL A 289 23.27 -12.65 -2.09
CA VAL A 289 23.28 -14.00 -2.67
C VAL A 289 23.63 -14.02 -4.17
N LEU A 290 23.79 -12.85 -4.79
CA LEU A 290 24.29 -12.64 -6.16
C LEU A 290 25.83 -12.60 -6.19
#